data_AF-U5C0V0-F1
#
_entry.id   AF-U5C0V0-F1
#
_cell.length_a   1.000
_cell.length_b   1.000
_cell.length_c   1.000
_cell.angle_alpha   90.00
_cell.angle_beta   90.00
_cell.angle_gamma   90.00
#
_symmetry.space_group_name_H-M   'P 1'
#
loop_
_entity.id
_entity.type
_entity.pdbx_description
1 polymer ?
#
loop_
_entity_poly.entity_id
_entity_poly.type
_entity_poly.pdbx_seq_one_letter_code
_entity_poly.pdbx_strand_id
1 'polypeptide(L)' 'MKVTAIIPDDLISEAMELSKAITITEALKIALISYIRSQKIKELGESILSEPLEFRCTAQELRELNRK' A
#
# COMPACT_ATOMS: atom_id res chain seq x y z
N MET A 1 3.10 14.98 17.79
CA MET A 1 2.79 14.38 19.11
C MET A 1 3.97 13.54 19.55
N LYS A 2 4.42 13.62 20.81
CA LYS A 2 5.49 12.75 21.34
C LYS A 2 4.84 11.51 21.93
N VAL A 3 5.40 10.35 21.63
CA VAL A 3 4.91 9.04 22.09
C VAL A 3 6.10 8.21 22.57
N THR A 4 5.88 7.37 23.57
CA THR A 4 6.87 6.41 24.07
C THR A 4 6.30 5.02 23.87
N ALA A 5 7.08 4.13 23.27
CA ALA A 5 6.69 2.75 23.00
C ALA A 5 7.87 1.81 23.24
N ILE A 6 7.57 0.56 23.59
CA ILE A 6 8.56 -0.51 23.70
C ILE A 6 8.48 -1.30 22.39
N ILE A 7 9.58 -1.32 21.64
CA ILE A 7 9.68 -1.96 20.33
C ILE A 7 10.98 -2.76 20.29
N PRO A 8 10.99 -3.99 19.74
CA PRO A 8 12.21 -4.75 19.55
C PRO A 8 13.26 -4.01 18.70
N ASP A 9 14.52 -4.06 19.12
CA ASP A 9 15.62 -3.34 18.45
C ASP A 9 15.94 -3.90 17.06
N ASP A 10 15.79 -5.23 16.89
CA ASP A 10 15.96 -5.91 15.61
C ASP A 10 14.94 -5.43 14.57
N LEU A 11 13.67 -5.30 14.97
CA LEU A 11 12.61 -4.78 14.13
C LEU A 11 12.87 -3.33 13.70
N ILE A 12 13.35 -2.48 14.63
CA ILE A 12 13.73 -1.10 14.31
C ILE A 12 14.91 -1.06 13.35
N SER A 13 15.90 -1.93 13.56
CA SER A 13 17.10 -2.01 12.71
C SER A 13 16.76 -2.41 11.28
N GLU A 14 15.93 -3.44 11.11
CA GLU A 14 15.44 -3.88 9.81
C GLU A 14 14.61 -2.79 9.12
N ALA A 15 13.68 -2.15 9.85
CA ALA A 15 12.88 -1.07 9.30
C ALA A 15 13.73 0.12 8.85
N MET A 16 14.78 0.46 9.59
CA MET A 16 15.74 1.52 9.24
C MET A 16 16.53 1.17 7.97
N GLU A 17 17.01 -0.07 7.85
CA GLU A 17 17.76 -0.55 6.68
C GLU A 17 16.88 -0.53 5.41
N LEU A 18 15.67 -1.08 5.49
CA LEU A 18 14.74 -1.14 4.36
C LEU A 18 14.25 0.24 3.93
N SER A 19 13.95 1.12 4.89
CA SER A 19 13.45 2.47 4.60
C SER A 19 14.55 3.45 4.21
N LYS A 20 15.83 3.12 4.48
CA LYS A 20 16.98 4.02 4.35
C LYS A 20 16.81 5.33 5.13
N ALA A 21 15.99 5.31 6.17
CA ALA A 21 15.71 6.48 6.98
C ALA A 21 16.92 6.83 7.85
N ILE A 22 17.09 8.13 8.10
CA ILE A 22 18.17 8.65 8.96
C ILE A 22 17.78 8.51 10.45
N THR A 23 16.48 8.45 10.77
CA THR A 23 15.97 8.41 12.15
C THR A 23 14.88 7.37 12.33
N ILE A 24 14.77 6.83 13.54
CA ILE A 24 13.72 5.87 13.94
C ILE A 24 12.32 6.44 13.67
N THR A 25 12.10 7.72 13.95
CA THR A 25 10.82 8.39 13.71
C THR A 25 10.44 8.40 12.23
N GLU A 26 11.40 8.67 11.34
CA GLU A 26 11.18 8.63 9.89
C GLU A 26 10.89 7.20 9.42
N ALA A 27 11.67 6.21 9.88
CA ALA A 27 11.42 4.80 9.56
C ALA A 27 10.01 4.37 10.01
N LEU A 28 9.60 4.70 11.23
CA LEU A 28 8.26 4.42 11.75
C LEU A 28 7.17 5.11 10.92
N LYS A 29 7.38 6.37 10.53
CA LYS A 29 6.42 7.09 9.68
C LYS A 29 6.25 6.41 8.33
N ILE A 30 7.35 5.99 7.69
CA ILE A 30 7.33 5.26 6.43
C ILE A 30 6.60 3.92 6.58
N ALA A 31 6.94 3.14 7.62
CA ALA A 31 6.32 1.86 7.90
C ALA A 31 4.80 2.00 8.14
N LEU A 32 4.37 2.96 8.95
CA LEU A 32 2.94 3.20 9.23
C LEU A 32 2.17 3.65 7.98
N ILE A 33 2.73 4.54 7.16
CA ILE A 33 2.10 4.97 5.91
C ILE A 33 1.96 3.77 4.95
N SER A 34 3.01 2.94 4.85
CA SER A 34 3.00 1.75 4.02
C SER A 34 1.92 0.76 4.47
N TYR A 35 1.84 0.50 5.77
CA TYR A 35 0.82 -0.37 6.37
C TYR A 35 -0.59 0.14 6.07
N ILE A 36 -0.87 1.43 6.30
CA ILE A 36 -2.19 2.02 6.02
C ILE A 36 -2.55 1.87 4.55
N ARG A 37 -1.61 2.10 3.63
CA ARG A 37 -1.84 1.93 2.19
C ARG A 37 -2.15 0.48 1.84
N SER A 38 -1.42 -0.47 2.42
CA SER A 38 -1.66 -1.90 2.22
C SER A 38 -3.04 -2.32 2.69
N GLN A 39 -3.50 -1.84 3.85
CA GLN A 39 -4.87 -2.12 4.34
C GLN A 39 -5.92 -1.55 3.40
N LYS A 40 -5.76 -0.31 2.92
CA LYS A 40 -6.70 0.29 1.95
C LYS A 40 -6.79 -0.49 0.64
N ILE A 41 -5.66 -1.01 0.14
CA ILE A 41 -5.66 -1.83 -1.08
C ILE A 41 -6.38 -3.15 -0.84
N LYS A 42 -6.17 -3.77 0.33
CA LYS A 42 -6.85 -5.01 0.71
C LYS A 42 -8.36 -4.80 0.80
N GLU A 43 -8.80 -3.76 1.51
CA GLU A 43 -10.22 -3.39 1.64
C GLU A 43 -10.84 -3.10 0.26
N LEU A 44 -10.13 -2.39 -0.62
CA LEU A 44 -10.59 -2.13 -1.98
C LEU A 44 -10.73 -3.43 -2.79
N GLY A 45 -9.76 -4.35 -2.65
CA GLY A 45 -9.82 -5.66 -3.30
C GLY A 45 -11.02 -6.49 -2.84
N GLU A 46 -11.29 -6.51 -1.54
CA GLU A 46 -12.47 -7.17 -0.95
C GLU A 46 -13.77 -6.53 -1.46
N SER A 47 -13.82 -5.19 -1.56
CA SER A 47 -14.96 -4.46 -2.11
C SER A 47 -15.22 -4.83 -3.58
N ILE A 48 -14.18 -4.87 -4.42
CA ILE A 48 -14.30 -5.27 -5.84
C ILE A 48 -14.72 -6.74 -5.98
N LEU A 49 -14.28 -7.64 -5.09
CA LEU A 49 -14.73 -9.04 -5.12
C LEU A 49 -16.20 -9.18 -4.71
N SER A 50 -16.66 -8.37 -3.75
CA SER A 50 -18.05 -8.38 -3.29
C SER A 50 -19.02 -7.78 -4.30
N GLU A 51 -18.59 -6.75 -5.03
CA GLU A 51 -19.34 -6.10 -6.10
C GLU A 51 -18.40 -5.94 -7.32
N PRO A 52 -18.33 -6.97 -8.18
CA PRO A 52 -17.45 -6.95 -9.34
C PRO A 52 -17.73 -5.77 -10.26
N LEU A 53 -16.68 -5.11 -10.71
CA LEU A 53 -16.78 -4.03 -11.68
C LEU A 53 -17.37 -4.54 -13.00
N GLU A 54 -18.50 -3.99 -13.40
CA GLU A 54 -19.08 -4.24 -14.71
C GLU A 54 -18.43 -3.33 -15.77
N PHE A 55 -17.76 -3.95 -16.75
CA PHE A 55 -17.16 -3.21 -17.86
C PHE A 55 -18.10 -3.24 -19.06
N ARG A 56 -18.41 -2.05 -19.60
CA ARG A 56 -19.27 -1.89 -20.78
C ARG A 56 -18.60 -2.31 -22.09
N CYS A 57 -17.27 -2.39 -22.10
CA CYS A 57 -16.49 -2.68 -23.28
C CYS A 57 -15.58 -3.88 -23.01
N THR A 58 -15.54 -4.83 -23.93
CA THR A 58 -14.59 -5.92 -23.90
C THR A 58 -13.18 -5.43 -24.26
N ALA A 59 -12.17 -6.20 -23.85
CA ALA A 59 -10.79 -5.93 -24.24
C ALA A 59 -10.59 -5.93 -25.77
N GLN A 60 -11.44 -6.62 -26.53
CA GLN A 60 -11.39 -6.63 -27.98
C GLN A 60 -11.91 -5.31 -28.57
N GLU A 61 -13.08 -4.86 -28.13
CA GLU A 61 -13.69 -3.59 -28.59
C GLU A 61 -12.75 -2.40 -28.36
N LEU A 62 -12.08 -2.34 -27.20
CA LEU A 62 -11.10 -1.31 -26.90
C LEU A 62 -9.87 -1.35 -27.82
N ARG A 63 -9.37 -2.55 -28.18
CA ARG A 63 -8.24 -2.71 -29.09
C ARG A 63 -8.60 -2.29 -30.51
N GLU A 64 -9.80 -2.61 -30.97
CA GLU A 64 -10.28 -2.22 -32.30
C GLU A 64 -10.47 -0.71 -32.41
N LEU A 65 -10.99 -0.05 -31.36
CA LEU A 65 -11.11 1.41 -31.32
C LEU A 65 -9.75 2.12 -31.41
N ASN A 66 -8.75 1.66 -30.66
CA ASN A 66 -7.42 2.29 -30.59
C ASN A 66 -6.52 2.01 -31.81
N ARG A 67 -6.92 1.10 -32.70
CA ARG A 67 -6.19 0.76 -33.94
C ARG A 67 -6.72 1.51 -35.16
N LYS A 68 -7.77 2.32 -35.01
CA LYS A 68 -8.15 3.34 -36.01
C LYS A 68 -7.19 4.52 -35.94
#